data_AF-A0A2T3FJJ0-F1
#
_entry.id   AF-A0A2T3FJJ0-F1
#
_cell.length_a   1.000
_cell.length_b   1.000
_cell.length_c   1.000
_cell.angle_alpha   90.00
_cell.angle_beta   90.00
_cell.angle_gamma   90.00
#
_symmetry.space_group_name_H-M   'P 1'
#
loop_
_entity.id
_entity.type
_entity.pdbx_description
1 polymer ?
#
loop_
_entity_poly.entity_id
_entity_poly.type
_entity_poly.pdbx_seq_one_letter_code
_entity_poly.pdbx_strand_id
1 'polypeptide(L)' 'LEAIRIKLTGEMAKQYDIYYRVHSQEFGWLGWAKNGESAGTEGYSYRLEAIQIQLVKKGSSAPGSTSNCFYKR' A
#
# COMPACT_ATOMS: atom_id res chain seq x y z
N LEU A 1 3.61 -6.83 -13.10
CA LEU A 1 3.86 -6.42 -11.69
C LEU A 1 2.56 -6.62 -10.93
N GLU A 2 2.60 -7.23 -9.74
CA GLU A 2 1.39 -7.59 -8.98
C GLU A 2 1.32 -6.92 -7.60
N ALA A 3 2.47 -6.81 -6.91
CA ALA A 3 2.57 -6.20 -5.59
C ALA A 3 3.80 -5.31 -5.45
N ILE A 4 3.73 -4.39 -4.49
CA ILE A 4 4.78 -3.44 -4.15
C ILE A 4 4.90 -3.27 -2.63
N ARG A 5 6.05 -2.76 -2.19
CA ARG A 5 6.31 -2.29 -0.83
C ARG A 5 6.99 -0.94 -0.90
N ILE A 6 6.52 0.02 -0.12
CA ILE A 6 7.09 1.36 -0.05
C ILE A 6 7.33 1.72 1.41
N LYS A 7 8.54 2.17 1.72
CA LYS A 7 8.87 2.67 3.07
C LYS A 7 9.66 3.97 2.94
N LEU A 8 9.39 4.89 3.87
CA LEU A 8 10.25 6.06 4.05
C LEU A 8 11.54 5.64 4.76
N THR A 9 12.60 6.40 4.53
CA THR A 9 13.90 6.26 5.19
C THR A 9 14.40 7.62 5.68
N GLY A 10 15.45 7.63 6.49
CA GLY A 10 16.06 8.86 7.01
C GLY A 10 15.10 9.70 7.87
N GLU A 11 15.27 11.03 7.81
CA GLU A 11 14.46 11.97 8.60
C GLU A 11 12.97 11.92 8.29
N MET A 12 12.60 11.64 7.03
CA MET A 12 11.19 11.55 6.64
C MET A 12 10.45 10.43 7.37
N ALA A 13 11.11 9.30 7.63
CA ALA A 13 10.51 8.18 8.35
C ALA A 13 10.22 8.49 9.83
N LYS A 14 10.93 9.47 10.41
CA LYS A 14 10.72 9.93 11.79
C LYS A 14 9.52 10.85 11.89
N GLN A 15 9.27 11.67 10.87
CA GLN A 15 8.23 12.71 10.90
C GLN A 15 6.90 12.28 10.25
N TYR A 16 6.94 11.33 9.32
CA TYR A 16 5.78 10.93 8.54
C TYR A 16 5.61 9.41 8.50
N ASP A 17 4.37 9.00 8.27
CA ASP A 17 4.01 7.68 7.81
C ASP A 17 3.60 7.76 6.34
N ILE A 18 3.94 6.72 5.57
CA ILE A 18 3.48 6.56 4.19
C ILE A 18 2.40 5.48 4.14
N TYR A 19 1.25 5.84 3.60
CA TYR A 19 0.19 4.91 3.22
C TYR A 19 0.16 4.79 1.70
N TYR A 20 -0.01 3.58 1.20
CA TYR A 20 -0.15 3.32 -0.22
C TYR A 20 -1.08 2.14 -0.47
N ARG A 21 -1.73 2.15 -1.62
CA ARG A 21 -2.59 1.04 -2.07
C ARG A 21 -2.45 0.82 -3.56
N VAL A 22 -2.81 -0.38 -3.97
CA VAL A 22 -2.77 -0.85 -5.35
C VAL A 22 -4.20 -1.02 -5.85
N HIS A 23 -4.43 -0.62 -7.10
CA HIS A 23 -5.56 -1.08 -7.89
C HIS A 23 -5.13 -2.34 -8.64
N SER A 24 -5.69 -3.50 -8.26
CA SER A 24 -5.48 -4.77 -8.96
C SER A 24 -6.55 -4.95 -10.04
N GLN A 25 -6.17 -5.54 -11.17
CA GLN A 25 -7.07 -5.80 -12.30
C GLN A 25 -8.41 -6.44 -11.89
N GLU A 26 -8.38 -7.44 -11.00
CA GLU A 26 -9.60 -8.18 -10.61
C GLU A 26 -10.23 -7.64 -9.32
N PHE A 27 -9.42 -7.20 -8.36
CA PHE A 27 -9.92 -6.78 -7.04
C PHE A 27 -10.18 -5.28 -6.89
N GLY A 28 -9.85 -4.48 -7.91
CA GLY A 28 -9.94 -3.04 -7.84
C GLY A 28 -9.01 -2.45 -6.76
N TRP A 29 -9.44 -1.35 -6.13
CA TRP A 29 -8.68 -0.73 -5.04
C TRP A 29 -8.68 -1.62 -3.79
N LEU A 30 -7.49 -2.09 -3.43
CA LEU A 30 -7.25 -2.79 -2.18
C LEU A 30 -7.14 -1.83 -0.99
N GLY A 31 -7.04 -2.39 0.21
CA GLY A 31 -6.78 -1.63 1.43
C GLY A 31 -5.43 -0.89 1.40
N TRP A 32 -5.30 0.11 2.27
CA TRP A 32 -4.06 0.85 2.47
C TRP A 32 -3.03 0.04 3.25
N ALA A 33 -1.89 -0.21 2.64
CA ALA A 33 -0.68 -0.68 3.30
C ALA A 33 0.11 0.49 3.89
N LYS A 34 0.87 0.23 4.95
CA LYS A 34 1.67 1.24 5.66
C LYS A 34 3.14 0.85 5.74
N ASN A 35 4.04 1.82 5.58
CA ASN A 35 5.47 1.72 5.99
C ASN A 35 6.19 0.38 5.66
N GLY A 36 6.09 -0.11 4.43
CA GLY A 36 6.79 -1.31 3.97
C GLY A 36 5.96 -2.60 3.99
N GLU A 37 4.71 -2.55 4.44
CA GLU A 37 3.73 -3.64 4.27
C GLU A 37 3.51 -3.99 2.79
N SER A 38 3.17 -5.23 2.46
CA SER A 38 2.81 -5.56 1.08
C SER A 38 1.52 -4.86 0.67
N ALA A 39 1.47 -4.32 -0.56
CA ALA A 39 0.23 -3.89 -1.21
C ALA A 39 0.10 -4.57 -2.58
N GLY A 40 -1.08 -5.10 -2.91
CA GLY A 40 -1.36 -5.74 -4.20
C GLY A 40 -1.65 -7.24 -4.09
N THR A 41 -1.25 -8.00 -5.09
CA THR A 41 -1.47 -9.46 -5.15
C THR A 41 -0.16 -10.22 -5.37
N GLU A 42 -0.09 -11.48 -4.96
CA GLU A 42 1.03 -12.38 -5.27
C GLU A 42 0.50 -13.75 -5.71
N GLY A 43 0.96 -14.23 -6.86
CA GLY A 43 0.62 -15.58 -7.37
C GLY A 43 -0.72 -15.65 -8.11
N TYR A 44 -1.35 -14.51 -8.40
CA TYR A 44 -2.63 -14.44 -9.14
C TYR A 44 -2.45 -14.14 -10.63
N SER A 45 -1.28 -13.68 -11.04
CA SER A 45 -0.99 -13.09 -12.36
C SER A 45 -1.87 -11.88 -12.70
N TYR A 46 -2.38 -11.16 -11.69
CA TYR A 46 -3.21 -9.97 -11.89
C TYR A 46 -2.34 -8.73 -12.06
N ARG A 47 -2.68 -7.88 -13.02
CA ARG A 47 -1.93 -6.64 -13.24
C ARG A 47 -2.19 -5.66 -12.10
N LEU A 48 -1.12 -5.02 -11.66
CA LEU A 48 -1.16 -3.74 -10.96
C LEU A 48 -1.47 -2.65 -11.98
N GLU A 49 -2.63 -2.00 -11.85
CA GLU A 49 -3.12 -1.02 -12.82
C GLU A 49 -2.96 0.42 -12.35
N ALA A 50 -2.99 0.65 -11.04
CA ALA A 50 -2.73 1.96 -10.44
C ALA A 50 -2.15 1.85 -9.03
N ILE A 51 -1.50 2.93 -8.60
CA ILE A 51 -0.98 3.10 -7.23
C ILE A 51 -1.48 4.44 -6.71
N GLN A 52 -1.96 4.46 -5.48
CA GLN A 52 -2.23 5.69 -4.75
C GLN A 52 -1.32 5.77 -3.52
N ILE A 53 -0.73 6.93 -3.28
CA ILE A 53 0.23 7.17 -2.20
C ILE A 53 -0.19 8.42 -1.43
N GLN A 54 -0.10 8.38 -0.11
CA GLN A 54 -0.33 9.52 0.75
C GLN A 54 0.66 9.55 1.92
N LEU A 55 1.26 10.72 2.14
CA LEU A 55 2.05 11.02 3.32
C LEU A 55 1.15 11.63 4.39
N VAL A 56 1.29 11.17 5.62
CA VAL A 56 0.61 11.75 6.78
C VAL A 56 1.60 11.93 7.92
N LYS A 57 1.32 12.84 8.86
CA LYS A 57 2.14 13.00 10.06
C LYS A 57 2.25 11.66 10.81
N LYS A 58 3.41 11.39 11.40
CA LYS A 58 3.68 10.15 12.14
C LYS A 58 2.56 9.84 13.13
N GLY A 59 2.05 8.60 13.09
CA GLY A 59 1.00 8.13 14.00
C GLY A 59 -0.43 8.55 13.62
N SER A 60 -0.63 9.29 12.53
CA SER A 60 -1.98 9.64 12.06
C SER A 60 -2.71 8.42 11.48
N SER A 61 -4.05 8.48 11.50
CA SER A 61 -4.92 7.46 10.93
C SER A 61 -4.72 7.29 9.42
N ALA A 62 -5.04 6.10 8.93
CA ALA A 62 -5.03 5.82 7.50
C ALA A 62 -6.10 6.64 6.75
N PRO A 63 -5.88 6.96 5.46
CA PRO A 63 -6.87 7.69 4.65
C PRO A 63 -8.16 6.89 4.38
N GLY A 64 -8.15 5.59 4.62
CA GLY A 64 -9.28 4.68 4.46
C GLY A 64 -8.97 3.32 5.07
N SER A 65 -9.76 2.30 4.71
CA SER A 65 -9.58 0.94 5.24
C SER A 65 -8.18 0.39 4.94
N THR A 66 -7.54 -0.20 5.95
CA THR A 66 -6.27 -0.92 5.84
C THR A 66 -6.46 -2.43 5.70
N SER A 67 -7.70 -2.92 5.80
CA SER A 67 -8.02 -4.34 5.65
C SER A 67 -7.77 -4.79 4.21
N ASN A 68 -7.30 -6.02 4.03
CA ASN A 68 -7.10 -6.63 2.71
C ASN A 68 -6.23 -5.78 1.76
N CYS A 69 -5.17 -5.16 2.29
CA CYS A 69 -4.20 -4.43 1.47
C CYS A 69 -3.36 -5.36 0.57
N PHE A 70 -3.30 -6.66 0.91
CA PHE A 70 -2.55 -7.66 0.17
C PHE A 70 -3.25 -9.03 0.15
N TYR A 71 -3.21 -9.71 -0.99
CA TYR A 71 -3.65 -11.08 -1.17
C TYR A 71 -2.52 -11.96 -1.71
N LYS A 72 -2.43 -13.20 -1.23
CA LYS A 72 -1.45 -14.19 -1.68
C LYS A 72 -2.12 -15.53 -1.93
N ARG A 73 -1.76 -16.16 -3.05
CA ARG A 73 -2.14 -17.53 -3.40
C ARG A 73 -1.13 -18.56 -2.89
#